data_AF-A0A1Q4ZQW3-F1
#
_entry.id   AF-A0A1Q4ZQW3-F1
#
_cell.length_a   1.000
_cell.length_b   1.000
_cell.length_c   1.000
_cell.angle_alpha   90.00
_cell.angle_beta   90.00
_cell.angle_gamma   90.00
#
_symmetry.space_group_name_H-M   'P 1'
#
loop_
_entity.id
_entity.type
_entity.pdbx_description
1 polymer ?
#
loop_
_entity_poly.entity_id
_entity_poly.type
_entity_poly.pdbx_seq_one_letter_code
_entity_poly.pdbx_strand_id
1 'polypeptide(L)'
;MLSGDGDGADWVRNLRREPSARLRLGGPRELHADLPGTAAVTARFVAAPGEEALARRLLAAKYQGWREGEPLSDWAATSLFVAFEPPG
;
A
#
# COMPACT_ATOMS: atom_id res chain seq x y z
N MET A 1 -0.40 0.18 -0.26
CA MET A 1 0.28 -0.98 0.35
C MET A 1 1.07 -1.73 -0.70
N LEU A 2 2.03 -2.54 -0.24
CA LEU A 2 2.89 -3.38 -1.07
C LEU A 2 2.63 -4.86 -0.82
N SER A 3 2.62 -5.64 -1.89
CA SER A 3 2.69 -7.11 -1.83
C SER A 3 4.02 -7.59 -2.38
N GLY A 4 4.90 -8.08 -1.50
CA GLY A 4 6.20 -8.65 -1.90
C GLY A 4 6.06 -9.95 -2.70
N ASP A 5 5.00 -10.70 -2.47
CA ASP A 5 4.63 -11.90 -3.24
C ASP A 5 3.68 -11.55 -4.41
N GLY A 6 3.54 -10.26 -4.73
CA GLY A 6 2.69 -9.78 -5.80
C GLY A 6 1.26 -10.28 -5.70
N ASP A 7 0.84 -11.04 -6.70
CA ASP A 7 -0.49 -11.65 -6.84
C ASP A 7 -0.70 -12.94 -6.03
N GLY A 8 0.36 -13.45 -5.40
CA GLY A 8 0.29 -14.63 -4.54
C GLY A 8 -0.42 -14.37 -3.22
N ALA A 9 -0.41 -13.12 -2.74
CA ALA A 9 -1.01 -12.77 -1.46
C ALA A 9 -2.55 -12.83 -1.48
N ASP A 10 -3.15 -13.52 -0.52
CA ASP A 10 -4.61 -13.71 -0.47
C ASP A 10 -5.39 -12.40 -0.37
N TRP A 11 -4.86 -11.40 0.34
CA TRP A 11 -5.48 -10.08 0.40
C TRP A 11 -5.50 -9.39 -0.96
N VAL A 12 -4.48 -9.58 -1.80
CA VAL A 12 -4.45 -9.08 -3.19
C VAL A 12 -5.49 -9.79 -4.03
N ARG A 13 -5.56 -11.12 -3.95
CA ARG A 13 -6.55 -11.92 -4.69
C ARG A 13 -7.97 -11.53 -4.34
N ASN A 14 -8.23 -11.27 -3.06
CA ASN A 14 -9.53 -10.77 -2.60
C ASN A 14 -9.84 -9.40 -3.21
N LEU A 15 -8.89 -8.45 -3.19
CA LEU A 15 -9.08 -7.11 -3.77
C LEU A 15 -9.24 -7.10 -5.29
N ARG A 16 -8.68 -8.09 -6.00
CA ARG A 16 -8.93 -8.27 -7.44
C ARG A 16 -10.36 -8.70 -7.73
N ARG A 17 -11.03 -9.38 -6.80
CA ARG A 17 -12.43 -9.82 -6.93
C ARG A 17 -13.40 -8.75 -6.43
N GLU A 18 -13.10 -8.13 -5.31
CA GLU A 18 -13.89 -7.09 -4.67
C GLU A 18 -12.94 -5.99 -4.16
N PRO A 19 -12.86 -4.82 -4.84
CA PRO A 19 -11.93 -3.76 -4.46
C PRO A 19 -12.32 -3.02 -3.18
N SER A 20 -13.53 -3.22 -2.66
CA SER A 20 -13.99 -2.59 -1.42
C SER A 20 -13.28 -3.17 -0.19
N ALA A 21 -12.74 -2.31 0.66
CA ALA A 21 -12.07 -2.70 1.88
C ALA A 21 -12.34 -1.74 3.04
N ARG A 22 -11.91 -2.15 4.23
CA ARG A 22 -11.90 -1.31 5.43
C ARG A 22 -10.46 -1.13 5.90
N LEU A 23 -9.99 0.11 5.89
CA LEU A 23 -8.67 0.48 6.37
C LEU A 23 -8.74 0.90 7.83
N ARG A 24 -7.90 0.30 8.66
CA ARG A 24 -7.68 0.72 10.05
C ARG A 24 -6.20 1.04 10.23
N LEU A 25 -5.91 2.24 10.70
CA LEU A 25 -4.56 2.67 11.05
C LEU A 25 -4.46 2.74 12.57
N GLY A 26 -3.41 2.16 13.13
CA GLY A 26 -3.23 1.99 14.58
C GLY A 26 -3.62 0.59 15.09
N GLY A 27 -2.92 0.16 16.13
CA GLY A 27 -3.22 -1.05 16.90
C GLY A 27 -4.29 -0.82 17.98
N PRO A 28 -4.70 -1.87 18.71
CA PRO A 28 -5.72 -1.79 19.76
C PRO A 28 -5.46 -0.72 20.83
N ARG A 29 -4.19 -0.39 21.07
CA ARG A 29 -3.75 0.61 22.07
C ARG A 29 -3.67 2.04 21.53
N GLU A 30 -3.64 2.20 20.22
CA GLU A 30 -3.49 3.49 19.52
C GLU A 30 -4.81 3.98 18.91
N LEU A 31 -5.85 3.13 18.94
CA LEU A 31 -7.22 3.49 18.61
C LEU A 31 -7.80 4.34 19.74
N HIS A 32 -7.60 5.65 19.66
CA HIS A 32 -8.32 6.60 20.51
C HIS A 32 -9.74 6.81 19.98
N ALA A 33 -10.69 7.08 20.88
CA ALA A 33 -12.11 7.21 20.55
C ALA A 33 -12.44 8.39 19.60
N ASP A 34 -11.51 9.33 19.44
CA ASP A 34 -11.56 10.50 18.58
C ASP A 34 -10.95 10.27 17.18
N LEU A 35 -10.23 9.16 16.97
CA LEU A 35 -9.75 8.77 15.65
C LEU A 35 -10.81 7.89 14.95
N PRO A 36 -11.10 8.11 13.66
CA PRO A 36 -11.93 7.20 12.88
C PRO A 36 -11.20 5.86 12.80
N GLY A 37 -11.54 4.95 13.71
CA GLY A 37 -10.83 3.70 13.90
C GLY A 37 -10.94 2.74 12.72
N THR A 38 -11.77 3.04 11.73
CA THR A 38 -11.87 2.32 10.45
C THR A 38 -12.50 3.22 9.39
N ALA A 39 -11.91 3.28 8.19
CA ALA A 39 -12.45 3.96 7.03
C ALA A 39 -12.81 2.94 5.93
N ALA A 40 -13.96 3.10 5.27
CA ALA A 40 -14.22 2.41 4.01
C ALA A 40 -13.24 2.97 2.97
N VAL A 41 -12.69 2.10 2.13
CA VAL A 41 -11.76 2.49 1.06
C VAL A 41 -11.98 1.63 -0.17
N THR A 42 -11.61 2.15 -1.34
CA THR A 42 -11.57 1.41 -2.59
C THR A 42 -10.12 1.13 -2.96
N ALA A 43 -9.79 -0.13 -3.21
CA ALA A 43 -8.47 -0.53 -3.67
C ALA A 43 -8.32 -0.27 -5.18
N ARG A 44 -7.15 0.23 -5.57
CA ARG A 44 -6.75 0.39 -6.97
C ARG A 44 -5.34 -0.13 -7.17
N PHE A 45 -5.17 -0.99 -8.16
CA PHE A 45 -3.84 -1.44 -8.57
C PHE A 45 -3.14 -0.29 -9.30
N VAL A 46 -1.95 0.09 -8.80
CA VAL A 46 -1.18 1.19 -9.39
C VAL A 46 -0.57 0.69 -10.68
N ALA A 47 -0.90 1.35 -11.80
CA ALA A 47 -0.41 1.01 -13.13
C ALA A 47 0.19 2.21 -13.87
N ALA A 48 -0.07 3.44 -13.40
CA ALA A 48 0.50 4.64 -14.01
C ALA A 48 2.00 4.71 -13.69
N PRO A 49 2.90 4.74 -14.70
CA PRO A 49 4.35 4.62 -14.46
C PRO A 49 4.91 5.69 -13.51
N GLY A 50 4.39 6.93 -13.60
CA GLY A 50 4.81 8.02 -12.71
C GLY A 50 4.37 7.82 -11.26
N GLU A 51 3.12 7.38 -11.05
CA GLU A 51 2.60 7.07 -9.72
C GLU A 51 3.36 5.89 -9.10
N GLU A 52 3.61 4.86 -9.90
CA GLU A 52 4.35 3.67 -9.48
C GLU A 52 5.78 4.00 -9.08
N ALA A 53 6.51 4.76 -9.90
CA ALA A 53 7.88 5.17 -9.61
C ALA A 53 7.96 6.00 -8.32
N LEU A 54 7.03 6.93 -8.12
CA LEU A 54 6.95 7.73 -6.90
C LEU A 54 6.66 6.84 -5.68
N ALA A 55 5.67 5.95 -5.78
CA ALA A 55 5.30 5.06 -4.69
C ALA A 55 6.45 4.11 -4.31
N ARG A 56 7.20 3.58 -5.29
CA ARG A 56 8.39 2.75 -5.06
C ARG A 56 9.43 3.49 -4.22
N ARG A 57 9.78 4.71 -4.61
CA ARG A 57 10.76 5.54 -3.88
C ARG A 57 10.32 5.86 -2.46
N LEU A 58 9.06 6.27 -2.27
CA LEU A 58 8.52 6.60 -0.95
C LEU A 58 8.53 5.40 0.00
N LEU A 59 8.13 4.22 -0.48
CA LEU A 59 8.09 3.02 0.35
C LEU A 59 9.48 2.44 0.59
N ALA A 60 10.37 2.47 -0.39
CA ALA A 60 11.77 2.10 -0.20
C ALA A 60 12.46 3.00 0.83
N ALA A 61 12.24 4.31 0.76
CA ALA A 61 12.77 5.25 1.75
C ALA A 61 12.24 4.94 3.16
N LYS A 62 10.93 4.73 3.28
CA LYS A 62 10.28 4.45 4.55
C LYS A 62 10.72 3.13 5.20
N TYR A 63 10.83 2.05 4.42
CA TYR A 63 11.01 0.69 4.97
C TYR A 63 12.43 0.14 4.86
N GLN A 64 13.25 0.70 3.98
CA GLN A 64 14.61 0.20 3.72
C GLN A 64 15.67 1.30 3.75
N GLY A 65 15.30 2.53 4.12
CA GLY A 65 16.24 3.66 4.21
C GLY A 65 16.83 4.09 2.87
N TRP A 66 16.17 3.76 1.75
CA TRP A 66 16.59 4.16 0.40
C TRP A 66 16.71 5.68 0.28
N ARG A 67 17.68 6.12 -0.53
CA ARG A 67 17.96 7.53 -0.83
C ARG A 67 18.03 7.75 -2.32
N GLU A 68 17.73 8.96 -2.76
CA GLU A 68 17.79 9.31 -4.17
C GLU A 68 19.19 9.08 -4.75
N GLY A 69 19.25 8.46 -5.93
CA GLY A 69 20.49 8.03 -6.59
C GLY A 69 20.93 6.60 -6.27
N GLU A 70 20.42 5.99 -5.20
CA GLU A 70 20.70 4.58 -4.87
C GLU A 70 19.83 3.62 -5.69
N PRO A 71 20.29 2.39 -5.96
CA PRO A 71 19.44 1.36 -6.55
C PRO A 71 18.30 0.98 -5.60
N LEU A 72 17.13 0.67 -6.17
CA LEU A 72 16.06 0.05 -5.41
C LEU A 72 16.45 -1.39 -5.04
N SER A 73 16.02 -1.86 -3.87
CA SER A 73 16.11 -3.28 -3.55
C SER A 73 15.21 -4.10 -4.46
N ASP A 74 15.47 -5.41 -4.57
CA ASP A 74 14.60 -6.32 -5.33
C ASP A 74 13.15 -6.24 -4.89
N TRP A 75 12.90 -6.21 -3.57
CA TRP A 75 11.56 -6.04 -3.02
C TRP A 75 10.92 -4.74 -3.50
N ALA A 76 11.61 -3.61 -3.41
CA ALA A 76 11.07 -2.33 -3.85
C ALA A 76 10.91 -2.25 -5.38
N ALA A 77 11.68 -3.02 -6.14
CA ALA A 77 11.66 -3.06 -7.60
C ALA A 77 10.59 -4.01 -8.19
N THR A 78 10.22 -5.09 -7.49
CA THR A 78 9.31 -6.11 -8.02
C THR A 78 7.96 -6.19 -7.32
N SER A 79 7.82 -5.62 -6.12
CA SER A 79 6.55 -5.69 -5.38
C SER A 79 5.39 -5.06 -6.15
N LEU A 80 4.19 -5.62 -5.96
CA LEU A 80 2.94 -5.08 -6.49
C LEU A 80 2.41 -3.96 -5.60
N PHE A 81 1.94 -2.88 -6.22
CA PHE A 81 1.39 -1.70 -5.56
C PHE A 81 -0.14 -1.67 -5.60
N VAL A 82 -0.74 -1.48 -4.43
CA VAL A 82 -2.19 -1.29 -4.28
C VAL A 82 -2.43 0.02 -3.53
N ALA A 83 -3.02 1.01 -4.20
CA ALA A 83 -3.52 2.23 -3.60
C ALA A 83 -4.86 1.98 -2.90
N PHE A 84 -5.16 2.78 -1.88
CA PHE A 84 -6.45 2.77 -1.19
C PHE A 84 -6.98 4.20 -1.13
N GLU A 85 -8.17 4.39 -1.68
CA GLU A 85 -8.80 5.70 -1.82
C GLU A 85 -9.99 5.78 -0.85
N PRO A 86 -10.06 6.82 0.01
CA PRO A 86 -11.24 7.04 0.84
C PRO A 86 -12.46 7.43 -0.02
N PRO A 87 -13.69 7.29 0.51
CA PRO A 87 -14.87 7.86 -0.14
C PRO A 87 -14.68 9.37 -0.33
N GLY A 88 -15.15 9.88 -1.48
CA GLY A 88 -15.11 11.30 -1.82
C GLY A 88 -16.08 12.15 -1.02
#